data_AF-A0A7C6BJQ8-F1
#
_entry.id   AF-A0A7C6BJQ8-F1
#
_cell.length_a   1.000
_cell.length_b   1.000
_cell.length_c   1.000
_cell.angle_alpha   90.00
_cell.angle_beta   90.00
_cell.angle_gamma   90.00
#
_symmetry.space_group_name_H-M   'P 1'
#
loop_
_entity.id
_entity.type
_entity.pdbx_description
1 polymer ?
#
loop_
_entity_poly.entity_id
_entity_poly.type
_entity_poly.pdbx_seq_one_letter_code
_entity_poly.pdbx_strand_id
1 'polypeptide(L)'
;MTPRIGLIGIAGPLEVGFSETPYILQRMKNQLENIAPVITNLDIIYDLQTVQKAVNFFANHDFDLLCVGVGTWSEDHHLLDFLEYYNRPVVLWALPAVETGSLCGVQQICCVLKELERPYFFVYGEPEDVKVHQKIREIAMAVTLGNHLRHSRIGVIGGRVKGMTEIAYDELEIKARTGVRIVNLDEDELIESVKNTDQLAASKLWTAIGEKVGKITVNNQTGIEALSYYFGLKKLIEEYGLDGICIKCYPRYMGKICLAYSLLAEEEIVGGCEGDVNNTVTMKILFNLTGKPVHNTDFLYPDPISQTVLFSHCGSGGFSIANDPAQIELSPVRLLNQGVCALFPARIGVVTLVNLVGRRGTFRMSALTGEAIECGMEFPGNPLKVRFQRSLEDLNEEIASQGIGHHWMAGYGDVRKELEFFCSLNKIQYYSL
;
A
#
# COMPACT_ATOMS: atom_id res chain seq x y z
N MET A 1 -2.43 -9.55 -3.82
CA MET A 1 -1.82 -8.88 -4.99
C MET A 1 -0.61 -9.70 -5.45
N THR A 2 -0.52 -10.07 -6.72
CA THR A 2 0.61 -10.88 -7.25
C THR A 2 1.15 -10.23 -8.52
N PRO A 3 2.42 -9.80 -8.55
CA PRO A 3 2.99 -9.13 -9.72
C PRO A 3 3.19 -10.11 -10.87
N ARG A 4 3.06 -9.64 -12.12
CA ARG A 4 3.39 -10.41 -13.33
C ARG A 4 4.52 -9.73 -14.08
N ILE A 5 5.59 -10.47 -14.37
CA ILE A 5 6.79 -9.94 -15.01
C ILE A 5 6.86 -10.44 -16.45
N GLY A 6 6.86 -9.54 -17.43
CA GLY A 6 7.28 -9.86 -18.79
C GLY A 6 8.80 -9.94 -18.84
N LEU A 7 9.39 -10.96 -19.46
CA LEU A 7 10.84 -11.08 -19.62
C LEU A 7 11.20 -11.19 -21.11
N ILE A 8 12.11 -10.34 -21.56
CA ILE A 8 12.72 -10.38 -22.89
C ILE A 8 14.25 -10.31 -22.78
N GLY A 9 14.94 -10.89 -23.75
CA GLY A 9 16.38 -10.70 -23.91
C GLY A 9 16.71 -9.77 -25.06
N ILE A 10 17.76 -8.97 -24.92
CA ILE A 10 18.35 -8.19 -26.02
C ILE A 10 19.85 -8.48 -26.11
N ALA A 11 20.38 -8.57 -27.33
CA ALA A 11 21.81 -8.75 -27.58
C ALA A 11 22.16 -8.38 -29.03
N GLY A 12 23.29 -7.73 -29.26
CA GLY A 12 23.85 -7.46 -30.59
C GLY A 12 24.45 -8.73 -31.21
N PRO A 13 24.12 -9.11 -32.45
CA PRO A 13 24.62 -10.35 -33.09
C PRO A 13 26.14 -10.39 -33.34
N LEU A 14 26.80 -9.23 -33.32
CA LEU A 14 28.24 -9.10 -33.54
C LEU A 14 29.05 -9.12 -32.24
N GLU A 15 28.38 -9.01 -31.08
CA GLU A 15 29.04 -8.91 -29.78
C GLU A 15 29.40 -10.27 -29.20
N VAL A 16 30.48 -10.30 -28.41
CA VAL A 16 30.87 -11.47 -27.62
C VAL A 16 29.74 -11.78 -26.62
N GLY A 17 29.26 -13.02 -26.57
CA GLY A 17 28.18 -13.43 -25.66
C GLY A 17 26.79 -13.53 -26.31
N PHE A 18 26.64 -13.19 -27.60
CA PHE A 18 25.35 -13.29 -28.29
C PHE A 18 24.77 -14.72 -28.24
N SER A 19 25.59 -15.73 -28.55
CA SER A 19 25.20 -17.15 -28.53
C SER A 19 24.81 -17.66 -27.14
N GLU A 20 25.37 -17.07 -26.09
CA GLU A 20 25.16 -17.41 -24.69
C GLU A 20 23.91 -16.74 -24.11
N THR A 21 23.43 -15.66 -24.75
CA THR A 21 22.31 -14.85 -24.25
C THR A 21 21.03 -15.65 -24.00
N PRO A 22 20.60 -16.59 -24.87
CA PRO A 22 19.43 -17.44 -24.58
C PRO A 22 19.56 -18.26 -23.28
N TYR A 23 20.77 -18.78 -22.99
CA TYR A 23 21.02 -19.52 -21.75
C TYR A 23 21.00 -18.60 -20.53
N ILE A 24 21.54 -17.40 -20.66
CA ILE A 24 21.49 -16.39 -19.60
C ILE A 24 20.04 -15.97 -19.31
N LEU A 25 19.24 -15.74 -20.36
CA LEU A 25 17.83 -15.39 -20.22
C LEU A 25 17.03 -16.50 -19.53
N GLN A 26 17.32 -17.77 -19.84
CA GLN A 26 16.73 -18.91 -19.12
C GLN A 26 17.09 -18.91 -17.63
N ARG A 27 18.34 -18.58 -17.28
CA ARG A 27 18.75 -18.44 -15.86
C ARG A 27 17.97 -17.30 -15.19
N MET A 28 17.87 -16.13 -15.83
CA MET A 28 17.06 -15.02 -15.33
C MET A 28 15.60 -15.42 -15.11
N LYS A 29 14.98 -16.11 -16.08
CA LYS A 29 13.60 -16.63 -15.97
C LYS A 29 13.44 -17.48 -14.71
N ASN A 30 14.30 -18.49 -14.54
CA ASN A 30 14.20 -19.43 -13.41
C ASN A 30 14.25 -18.72 -12.06
N GLN A 31 15.01 -17.63 -11.99
CA GLN A 31 15.20 -16.88 -10.75
C GLN A 31 14.06 -15.91 -10.49
N LEU A 32 13.54 -15.28 -11.55
CA LEU A 32 12.33 -14.45 -11.48
C LEU A 32 11.08 -15.28 -11.13
N GLU A 33 10.98 -16.53 -11.59
CA GLU A 33 9.86 -17.42 -11.24
C GLU A 33 9.76 -17.74 -9.75
N ASN A 34 10.85 -17.57 -8.98
CA ASN A 34 10.83 -17.70 -7.53
C ASN A 34 10.16 -16.52 -6.82
N ILE A 35 10.03 -15.36 -7.48
CA ILE A 35 9.47 -14.13 -6.87
C ILE A 35 8.13 -13.72 -7.48
N ALA A 36 7.85 -14.09 -8.74
CA ALA A 36 6.65 -13.70 -9.46
C ALA A 36 6.41 -14.60 -10.69
N PRO A 37 5.15 -14.78 -11.14
CA PRO A 37 4.87 -15.32 -12.47
C PRO A 37 5.61 -14.56 -13.58
N VAL A 38 6.32 -15.31 -14.45
CA VAL A 38 7.10 -14.77 -15.57
C VAL A 38 6.45 -15.13 -16.90
N ILE A 39 6.25 -14.13 -17.76
CA ILE A 39 5.72 -14.26 -19.12
C ILE A 39 6.87 -14.04 -20.09
N THR A 40 7.28 -15.08 -20.81
CA THR A 40 8.36 -15.00 -21.80
C THR A 40 8.31 -16.17 -22.77
N ASN A 41 8.77 -15.95 -24.00
CA ASN A 41 9.07 -16.99 -24.98
C ASN A 41 10.58 -17.25 -25.13
N LEU A 42 11.40 -16.59 -24.31
CA LEU A 42 12.86 -16.67 -24.31
C LEU A 42 13.54 -16.21 -25.62
N ASP A 43 12.83 -15.48 -26.48
CA ASP A 43 13.41 -14.92 -27.68
C ASP A 43 14.36 -13.77 -27.35
N ILE A 44 15.43 -13.65 -28.16
CA ILE A 44 16.37 -12.54 -28.12
C ILE A 44 16.01 -11.55 -29.22
N ILE A 45 15.83 -10.29 -28.85
CA ILE A 45 15.55 -9.19 -29.74
C ILE A 45 16.87 -8.57 -30.20
N TYR A 46 17.05 -8.49 -31.53
CA TYR A 46 18.25 -7.95 -32.17
C TYR A 46 18.00 -7.41 -33.59
N ASP A 47 16.76 -7.43 -34.06
CA ASP A 47 16.31 -6.86 -35.33
C ASP A 47 14.79 -6.62 -35.33
N LEU A 48 14.25 -6.02 -36.39
CA LEU A 48 12.81 -5.77 -36.51
C LEU A 48 11.95 -7.06 -36.51
N GLN A 49 12.47 -8.17 -37.03
CA GLN A 49 11.71 -9.43 -37.09
C GLN A 49 11.53 -10.03 -35.70
N THR A 50 12.57 -10.01 -34.89
CA THR A 50 12.56 -10.47 -33.50
C THR A 50 11.73 -9.56 -32.60
N VAL A 51 11.76 -8.24 -32.82
CA VAL A 51 10.78 -7.30 -32.20
C VAL A 51 9.35 -7.76 -32.50
N GLN A 52 9.02 -8.00 -33.78
CA GLN A 52 7.65 -8.34 -34.15
C GLN A 52 7.21 -9.71 -33.61
N LYS A 53 8.12 -10.67 -33.49
CA LYS A 53 7.86 -11.95 -32.82
C LYS A 53 7.51 -11.75 -31.34
N ALA A 54 8.31 -10.95 -30.62
CA ALA A 54 8.05 -10.62 -29.22
C ALA A 54 6.70 -9.91 -29.06
N VAL A 55 6.38 -8.94 -29.93
CA VAL A 55 5.08 -8.26 -29.93
C VAL A 55 3.93 -9.24 -30.12
N ASN A 56 4.03 -10.13 -31.12
CA ASN A 56 2.97 -11.13 -31.36
C ASN A 56 2.80 -12.10 -30.19
N PHE A 57 3.89 -12.45 -29.49
CA PHE A 57 3.82 -13.29 -28.30
C PHE A 57 3.07 -12.59 -27.16
N PHE A 58 3.43 -11.35 -26.84
CA PHE A 58 2.79 -10.60 -25.76
C PHE A 58 1.38 -10.11 -26.11
N ALA A 59 0.92 -10.19 -27.36
CA ALA A 59 -0.42 -9.74 -27.76
C ALA A 59 -1.55 -10.44 -26.97
N ASN A 60 -1.33 -11.67 -26.52
CA ASN A 60 -2.28 -12.46 -25.74
C ASN A 60 -1.89 -12.62 -24.27
N HIS A 61 -0.87 -11.90 -23.80
CA HIS A 61 -0.39 -11.99 -22.43
C HIS A 61 -0.32 -10.61 -21.80
N ASP A 62 -0.70 -10.51 -20.53
CA ASP A 62 -0.64 -9.25 -19.79
C ASP A 62 0.35 -9.37 -18.62
N PHE A 63 1.13 -8.32 -18.44
CA PHE A 63 2.17 -8.21 -17.43
C PHE A 63 2.22 -6.77 -16.89
N ASP A 64 2.67 -6.63 -15.64
CA ASP A 64 2.72 -5.34 -14.95
C ASP A 64 4.04 -4.61 -15.27
N LEU A 65 5.15 -5.34 -15.23
CA LEU A 65 6.52 -4.86 -15.36
C LEU A 65 7.26 -5.62 -16.46
N LEU A 66 8.00 -4.92 -17.32
CA LEU A 66 8.92 -5.55 -18.27
C LEU A 66 10.32 -5.63 -17.66
N CYS A 67 10.88 -6.83 -17.55
CA CYS A 67 12.28 -7.05 -17.25
C CYS A 67 13.04 -7.35 -18.56
N VAL A 68 14.11 -6.62 -18.81
CA VAL A 68 14.92 -6.75 -20.03
C VAL A 68 16.31 -7.23 -19.63
N GLY A 69 16.59 -8.49 -19.97
CA GLY A 69 17.93 -9.07 -19.82
C GLY A 69 18.82 -8.62 -20.96
N VAL A 70 19.86 -7.86 -20.67
CA VAL A 70 20.80 -7.36 -21.68
C VAL A 70 22.01 -8.27 -21.73
N GLY A 71 22.05 -9.20 -22.69
CA GLY A 71 23.14 -10.17 -22.79
C GLY A 71 24.45 -9.53 -23.25
N THR A 72 24.36 -8.65 -24.25
CA THR A 72 25.48 -7.93 -24.85
C THR A 72 25.09 -6.48 -25.18
N TRP A 73 26.01 -5.66 -25.65
CA TRP A 73 25.65 -4.38 -26.25
C TRP A 73 24.70 -4.62 -27.44
N SER A 74 23.64 -3.82 -27.53
CA SER A 74 22.62 -3.96 -28.57
C SER A 74 22.09 -2.60 -28.97
N GLU A 75 21.60 -2.49 -30.21
CA GLU A 75 20.95 -1.29 -30.71
C GLU A 75 19.66 -1.02 -29.91
N ASP A 76 19.57 0.14 -29.26
CA ASP A 76 18.48 0.48 -28.33
C ASP A 76 17.11 0.61 -29.00
N HIS A 77 17.08 1.02 -30.27
CA HIS A 77 15.84 1.27 -31.00
C HIS A 77 14.94 0.04 -31.11
N HIS A 78 15.48 -1.18 -31.08
CA HIS A 78 14.63 -2.39 -31.04
C HIS A 78 13.77 -2.47 -29.78
N LEU A 79 14.32 -2.09 -28.63
CA LEU A 79 13.54 -2.02 -27.39
C LEU A 79 12.55 -0.85 -27.46
N LEU A 80 12.93 0.29 -28.03
CA LEU A 80 12.03 1.43 -28.19
C LEU A 80 10.82 1.06 -29.06
N ASP A 81 11.06 0.41 -30.19
CA ASP A 81 10.00 -0.09 -31.10
C ASP A 81 9.06 -1.06 -30.38
N PHE A 82 9.60 -1.97 -29.56
CA PHE A 82 8.78 -2.87 -28.72
C PHE A 82 7.91 -2.09 -27.71
N LEU A 83 8.46 -1.06 -27.07
CA LEU A 83 7.79 -0.25 -26.06
C LEU A 83 6.72 0.71 -26.63
N GLU A 84 6.63 0.87 -27.94
CA GLU A 84 5.50 1.53 -28.61
C GLU A 84 4.23 0.65 -28.59
N TYR A 85 4.39 -0.68 -28.55
CA TYR A 85 3.26 -1.61 -28.39
C TYR A 85 2.88 -1.81 -26.91
N TYR A 86 3.85 -1.79 -26.01
CA TYR A 86 3.65 -2.06 -24.59
C TYR A 86 4.20 -0.92 -23.72
N ASN A 87 3.32 -0.01 -23.31
CA ASN A 87 3.67 1.08 -22.40
C ASN A 87 3.66 0.61 -20.94
N ARG A 88 4.73 -0.08 -20.53
CA ARG A 88 4.95 -0.58 -19.16
C ARG A 88 6.27 -0.06 -18.60
N PRO A 89 6.39 0.15 -17.26
CA PRO A 89 7.68 0.40 -16.64
C PRO A 89 8.68 -0.73 -16.93
N VAL A 90 9.95 -0.37 -17.03
CA VAL A 90 11.02 -1.30 -17.44
C VAL A 90 12.07 -1.48 -16.36
N VAL A 91 12.50 -2.71 -16.09
CA VAL A 91 13.76 -3.01 -15.42
C VAL A 91 14.78 -3.40 -16.47
N LEU A 92 15.90 -2.68 -16.52
CA LEU A 92 17.05 -3.02 -17.35
C LEU A 92 18.07 -3.78 -16.49
N TRP A 93 18.33 -5.04 -16.87
CA TRP A 93 19.23 -5.94 -16.15
C TRP A 93 20.55 -6.10 -16.91
N ALA A 94 21.59 -5.45 -16.39
CA ALA A 94 22.97 -5.58 -16.86
C ALA A 94 23.72 -6.73 -16.16
N LEU A 95 24.58 -7.41 -16.91
CA LEU A 95 25.41 -8.51 -16.44
C LEU A 95 26.84 -8.05 -16.12
N PRO A 96 27.50 -8.65 -15.11
CA PRO A 96 28.88 -8.33 -14.77
C PRO A 96 29.89 -9.03 -15.70
N ALA A 97 29.80 -8.74 -17.00
CA ALA A 97 30.67 -9.30 -18.02
C ALA A 97 31.47 -8.21 -18.74
N VAL A 98 32.78 -8.43 -18.88
CA VAL A 98 33.73 -7.42 -19.39
C VAL A 98 33.63 -7.24 -20.90
N GLU A 99 33.60 -8.34 -21.66
CA GLU A 99 33.70 -8.31 -23.12
C GLU A 99 32.34 -8.23 -23.84
N THR A 100 31.22 -8.41 -23.13
CA THR A 100 29.90 -8.46 -23.78
C THR A 100 29.32 -7.09 -24.07
N GLY A 101 29.79 -6.04 -23.40
CA GLY A 101 29.19 -4.71 -23.50
C GLY A 101 27.79 -4.58 -22.86
N SER A 102 27.33 -5.57 -22.09
CA SER A 102 26.00 -5.58 -21.44
C SER A 102 25.71 -4.30 -20.64
N LEU A 103 26.60 -3.93 -19.71
CA LEU A 103 26.44 -2.71 -18.91
C LEU A 103 26.46 -1.44 -19.77
N CYS A 104 27.30 -1.41 -20.80
CA CYS A 104 27.36 -0.29 -21.75
C CYS A 104 26.02 -0.12 -22.49
N GLY A 105 25.47 -1.21 -23.01
CA GLY A 105 24.15 -1.22 -23.68
C GLY A 105 23.03 -0.77 -22.74
N VAL A 106 23.02 -1.24 -21.49
CA VAL A 106 22.03 -0.78 -20.50
C VAL A 106 22.16 0.72 -20.21
N GLN A 107 23.37 1.26 -20.08
CA GLN A 107 23.57 2.70 -19.86
C GLN A 107 23.08 3.54 -21.05
N GLN A 108 23.31 3.07 -22.27
CA GLN A 108 22.77 3.68 -23.49
C GLN A 108 21.23 3.73 -23.45
N ILE A 109 20.58 2.60 -23.16
CA ILE A 109 19.11 2.53 -23.05
C ILE A 109 18.58 3.43 -21.92
N CYS A 110 19.24 3.44 -20.75
CA CYS A 110 18.88 4.31 -19.64
C CYS A 110 18.87 5.79 -20.04
N CYS A 111 19.87 6.22 -20.84
CA CYS A 111 19.95 7.58 -21.36
C CYS A 111 18.73 7.92 -22.21
N VAL A 112 18.40 7.06 -23.18
CA VAL A 112 17.27 7.29 -24.09
C VAL A 112 15.94 7.29 -23.34
N LEU A 113 15.69 6.32 -22.45
CA LEU A 113 14.44 6.28 -21.68
C LEU A 113 14.29 7.49 -20.75
N LYS A 114 15.41 8.05 -20.25
CA LYS A 114 15.39 9.27 -19.43
C LYS A 114 14.93 10.49 -20.22
N GLU A 115 15.50 10.70 -21.42
CA GLU A 115 15.13 11.81 -22.31
C GLU A 115 13.68 11.69 -22.80
N LEU A 116 13.16 10.46 -22.94
CA LEU A 116 11.78 10.19 -23.31
C LEU A 116 10.79 10.25 -22.13
N GLU A 117 11.25 10.57 -20.92
CA GLU A 117 10.46 10.52 -19.68
C GLU A 117 9.74 9.17 -19.43
N ARG A 118 10.28 8.07 -19.97
CA ARG A 118 9.72 6.73 -19.78
C ARG A 118 10.17 6.15 -18.42
N PRO A 119 9.27 5.58 -17.61
CA PRO A 119 9.66 5.00 -16.32
C PRO A 119 10.56 3.77 -16.48
N TYR A 120 11.75 3.79 -15.88
CA TYR A 120 12.66 2.66 -15.88
C TYR A 120 13.44 2.54 -14.57
N PHE A 121 14.01 1.35 -14.36
CA PHE A 121 14.88 1.01 -13.25
C PHE A 121 16.09 0.23 -13.75
N PHE A 122 17.16 0.29 -12.97
CA PHE A 122 18.42 -0.39 -13.28
C PHE A 122 18.77 -1.44 -12.22
N VAL A 123 19.17 -2.62 -12.67
CA VAL A 123 19.78 -3.67 -11.84
C VAL A 123 21.04 -4.21 -12.51
N TYR A 124 22.01 -4.59 -11.68
CA TYR A 124 23.31 -5.10 -12.13
C TYR A 124 23.73 -6.27 -11.26
N GLY A 125 24.04 -7.40 -11.87
CA GLY A 125 24.46 -8.61 -11.18
C GLY A 125 24.19 -9.86 -12.00
N GLU A 126 24.75 -10.98 -11.54
CA GLU A 126 24.49 -12.30 -12.13
C GLU A 126 23.01 -12.71 -11.97
N PRO A 127 22.48 -13.57 -12.85
CA PRO A 127 21.16 -14.17 -12.69
C PRO A 127 20.89 -14.79 -11.32
N GLU A 128 21.87 -15.24 -10.55
CA GLU A 128 21.65 -15.85 -9.22
C GLU A 128 21.81 -14.86 -8.06
N ASP A 129 22.08 -13.57 -8.33
CA ASP A 129 22.24 -12.58 -7.26
C ASP A 129 20.90 -12.27 -6.58
N VAL A 130 20.75 -12.74 -5.34
CA VAL A 130 19.57 -12.54 -4.50
C VAL A 130 19.22 -11.05 -4.34
N LYS A 131 20.20 -10.15 -4.31
CA LYS A 131 19.95 -8.70 -4.19
C LYS A 131 19.27 -8.15 -5.45
N VAL A 132 19.61 -8.68 -6.62
CA VAL A 132 18.95 -8.31 -7.87
C VAL A 132 17.49 -8.74 -7.84
N HIS A 133 17.21 -10.00 -7.47
CA HIS A 133 15.82 -10.50 -7.40
C HIS A 133 14.98 -9.74 -6.38
N GLN A 134 15.55 -9.45 -5.22
CA GLN A 134 14.87 -8.68 -4.18
C GLN A 134 14.47 -7.29 -4.69
N LYS A 135 15.40 -6.58 -5.35
CA LYS A 135 15.11 -5.26 -5.94
C LYS A 135 14.06 -5.35 -7.06
N ILE A 136 14.14 -6.35 -7.93
CA ILE A 136 13.12 -6.56 -8.98
C ILE A 136 11.75 -6.84 -8.36
N ARG A 137 11.69 -7.66 -7.29
CA ARG A 137 10.46 -7.94 -6.56
C ARG A 137 9.85 -6.65 -5.98
N GLU A 138 10.65 -5.82 -5.33
CA GLU A 138 10.20 -4.54 -4.75
C GLU A 138 9.63 -3.59 -5.81
N ILE A 139 10.31 -3.49 -6.96
CA ILE A 139 9.85 -2.70 -8.10
C ILE A 139 8.54 -3.27 -8.67
N ALA A 140 8.48 -4.59 -8.89
CA ALA A 140 7.31 -5.25 -9.45
C ALA A 140 6.09 -5.06 -8.53
N MET A 141 6.27 -5.21 -7.22
CA MET A 141 5.23 -4.94 -6.22
C MET A 141 4.73 -3.49 -6.26
N ALA A 142 5.63 -2.52 -6.42
CA ALA A 142 5.27 -1.11 -6.53
C ALA A 142 4.45 -0.79 -7.80
N VAL A 143 4.81 -1.40 -8.93
CA VAL A 143 4.05 -1.26 -10.19
C VAL A 143 2.67 -1.90 -10.07
N THR A 144 2.60 -3.13 -9.56
CA THR A 144 1.33 -3.84 -9.38
C THR A 144 0.43 -3.14 -8.36
N LEU A 145 1.00 -2.52 -7.31
CA LEU A 145 0.27 -1.65 -6.38
C LEU A 145 -0.42 -0.49 -7.12
N GLY A 146 0.33 0.22 -7.97
CA GLY A 146 -0.23 1.31 -8.79
C GLY A 146 -1.36 0.82 -9.71
N ASN A 147 -1.18 -0.33 -10.36
CA ASN A 147 -2.22 -0.94 -11.20
C ASN A 147 -3.48 -1.27 -10.39
N HIS A 148 -3.33 -1.85 -9.19
CA HIS A 148 -4.45 -2.19 -8.33
C HIS A 148 -5.21 -0.95 -7.85
N LEU A 149 -4.49 0.06 -7.34
CA LEU A 149 -5.11 1.29 -6.80
C LEU A 149 -5.89 2.09 -7.84
N ARG A 150 -5.49 2.02 -9.11
CA ARG A 150 -6.24 2.63 -10.23
C ARG A 150 -7.66 2.13 -10.40
N HIS A 151 -7.95 0.92 -9.90
CA HIS A 151 -9.28 0.32 -9.89
C HIS A 151 -9.96 0.43 -8.52
N SER A 152 -9.25 0.91 -7.49
CA SER A 152 -9.80 1.03 -6.16
C SER A 152 -10.71 2.24 -5.99
N ARG A 153 -11.75 2.07 -5.15
CA ARG A 153 -12.77 3.09 -4.88
C ARG A 153 -12.92 3.32 -3.38
N ILE A 154 -12.83 4.57 -2.94
CA ILE A 154 -13.02 4.94 -1.53
C ILE A 154 -14.27 5.82 -1.40
N GLY A 155 -15.24 5.35 -0.62
CA GLY A 155 -16.43 6.13 -0.26
C GLY A 155 -16.11 7.19 0.77
N VAL A 156 -16.67 8.40 0.64
CA VAL A 156 -16.46 9.50 1.58
C VAL A 156 -17.80 10.07 2.02
N ILE A 157 -18.04 10.12 3.33
CA ILE A 157 -19.31 10.58 3.92
C ILE A 157 -19.05 11.71 4.92
N GLY A 158 -19.77 12.82 4.75
CA GLY A 158 -19.79 13.94 5.71
C GLY A 158 -18.64 14.95 5.58
N GLY A 159 -17.72 14.76 4.64
CA GLY A 159 -16.55 15.64 4.43
C GLY A 159 -15.44 15.39 5.45
N ARG A 160 -14.83 16.44 6.00
CA ARG A 160 -13.76 16.35 7.02
C ARG A 160 -14.11 17.06 8.32
N VAL A 161 -13.42 16.69 9.40
CA VAL A 161 -13.56 17.32 10.72
C VAL A 161 -13.24 18.82 10.68
N LYS A 162 -13.99 19.62 11.46
CA LYS A 162 -13.73 21.06 11.62
C LYS A 162 -12.46 21.26 12.44
N GLY A 163 -11.51 22.03 11.92
CA GLY A 163 -10.26 22.37 12.61
C GLY A 163 -9.04 21.60 12.14
N MET A 164 -9.23 20.44 11.51
CA MET A 164 -8.19 19.66 10.85
C MET A 164 -8.09 20.10 9.38
N THR A 165 -7.38 21.19 9.12
CA THR A 165 -7.24 21.72 7.75
C THR A 165 -6.19 20.94 6.96
N GLU A 166 -5.20 20.39 7.64
CA GLU A 166 -4.10 19.59 7.10
C GLU A 166 -4.56 18.28 6.44
N ILE A 167 -5.70 17.72 6.85
CA ILE A 167 -6.29 16.52 6.22
C ILE A 167 -7.14 16.87 4.98
N ALA A 168 -7.16 18.14 4.55
CA ALA A 168 -7.78 18.51 3.30
C ALA A 168 -7.07 17.80 2.12
N TYR A 169 -7.87 17.23 1.23
CA TYR A 169 -7.37 16.50 0.06
C TYR A 169 -7.74 17.20 -1.25
N ASP A 170 -6.91 16.99 -2.27
CA ASP A 170 -7.19 17.35 -3.66
C ASP A 170 -7.53 16.05 -4.41
N GLU A 171 -8.82 15.84 -4.69
CA GLU A 171 -9.31 14.61 -5.31
C GLU A 171 -8.65 14.33 -6.67
N LEU A 172 -8.38 15.38 -7.45
CA LEU A 172 -7.70 15.24 -8.74
C LEU A 172 -6.24 14.86 -8.56
N GLU A 173 -5.56 15.37 -7.53
CA GLU A 173 -4.20 14.95 -7.21
C GLU A 173 -4.15 13.48 -6.78
N ILE A 174 -5.06 13.04 -5.88
CA ILE A 174 -5.17 11.62 -5.49
C ILE A 174 -5.39 10.76 -6.74
N LYS A 175 -6.33 11.14 -7.61
CA LYS A 175 -6.63 10.38 -8.82
C LYS A 175 -5.43 10.33 -9.77
N ALA A 176 -4.74 11.45 -9.96
CA ALA A 176 -3.60 11.54 -10.86
C ALA A 176 -2.38 10.75 -10.35
N ARG A 177 -2.14 10.74 -9.04
CA ARG A 177 -0.94 10.16 -8.42
C ARG A 177 -1.13 8.72 -7.97
N THR A 178 -2.30 8.35 -7.48
CA THR A 178 -2.54 7.00 -6.94
C THR A 178 -3.48 6.18 -7.82
N GLY A 179 -4.27 6.86 -8.66
CA GLY A 179 -5.31 6.21 -9.44
C GLY A 179 -6.61 5.96 -8.69
N VAL A 180 -6.64 6.08 -7.36
CA VAL A 180 -7.83 5.83 -6.55
C VAL A 180 -8.96 6.77 -6.95
N ARG A 181 -10.18 6.23 -7.05
CA ARG A 181 -11.39 7.03 -7.25
C ARG A 181 -12.02 7.34 -5.90
N ILE A 182 -12.29 8.61 -5.65
CA ILE A 182 -13.13 9.04 -4.52
C ILE A 182 -14.59 9.00 -4.96
N VAL A 183 -15.44 8.45 -4.10
CA VAL A 183 -16.90 8.37 -4.29
C VAL A 183 -17.52 9.15 -3.14
N ASN A 184 -17.89 10.41 -3.39
CA ASN A 184 -18.57 11.22 -2.40
C ASN A 184 -20.02 10.72 -2.28
N LEU A 185 -20.41 10.34 -1.06
CA LEU A 185 -21.74 9.83 -0.72
C LEU A 185 -22.43 10.81 0.23
N ASP A 186 -23.74 10.92 0.10
CA ASP A 186 -24.54 11.78 0.95
C ASP A 186 -24.72 11.14 2.34
N GLU A 187 -24.77 11.98 3.37
CA GLU A 187 -24.95 11.51 4.76
C GLU A 187 -26.30 10.80 4.94
N ASP A 188 -27.32 11.19 4.16
CA ASP A 188 -28.64 10.57 4.18
C ASP A 188 -28.61 9.11 3.70
N GLU A 189 -27.72 8.76 2.76
CA GLU A 189 -27.56 7.38 2.29
C GLU A 189 -27.09 6.45 3.44
N LEU A 190 -26.18 6.95 4.29
CA LEU A 190 -25.75 6.23 5.49
C LEU A 190 -26.89 6.11 6.51
N ILE A 191 -27.62 7.19 6.75
CA ILE A 191 -28.73 7.18 7.71
C ILE A 191 -29.79 6.17 7.27
N GLU A 192 -30.13 6.17 5.98
CA GLU A 192 -31.11 5.25 5.40
C GLU A 192 -30.61 3.80 5.43
N SER A 193 -29.36 3.54 5.06
CA SER A 193 -28.80 2.18 5.05
C SER A 193 -28.76 1.57 6.46
N VAL A 194 -28.40 2.36 7.47
CA VAL A 194 -28.39 1.93 8.87
C VAL A 194 -29.81 1.69 9.38
N LYS A 195 -30.75 2.61 9.09
CA LYS A 195 -32.15 2.47 9.51
C LYS A 195 -32.82 1.22 8.93
N ASN A 196 -32.46 0.85 7.71
CA ASN A 196 -33.04 -0.29 7.00
C ASN A 196 -32.32 -1.63 7.28
N THR A 197 -31.40 -1.67 8.26
CA THR A 197 -30.69 -2.90 8.64
C THR A 197 -31.62 -3.90 9.33
N ASP A 198 -31.47 -5.19 8.99
CA ASP A 198 -32.08 -6.29 9.73
C ASP A 198 -31.53 -6.39 11.16
N GLN A 199 -32.35 -5.97 12.12
CA GLN A 199 -32.02 -5.98 13.55
C GLN A 199 -31.77 -7.39 14.10
N LEU A 200 -32.39 -8.42 13.50
CA LEU A 200 -32.16 -9.80 13.91
C LEU A 200 -30.76 -10.27 13.49
N ALA A 201 -30.32 -9.90 12.29
CA ALA A 201 -28.95 -10.17 11.83
C ALA A 201 -27.92 -9.45 12.72
N ALA A 202 -28.15 -8.17 13.04
CA ALA A 202 -27.33 -7.41 13.98
C ALA A 202 -27.25 -8.08 15.36
N SER A 203 -28.39 -8.49 15.93
CA SER A 203 -28.41 -9.18 17.23
C SER A 203 -27.66 -10.51 17.21
N LYS A 204 -27.78 -11.30 16.14
CA LYS A 204 -27.07 -12.59 16.02
C LYS A 204 -25.56 -12.39 15.94
N LEU A 205 -25.12 -11.43 15.11
CA LEU A 205 -23.70 -11.11 14.98
C LEU A 205 -23.14 -10.54 16.27
N TRP A 206 -23.91 -9.74 17.02
CA TRP A 206 -23.50 -9.22 18.34
C TRP A 206 -23.17 -10.36 19.31
N THR A 207 -24.06 -11.35 19.42
CA THR A 207 -23.83 -12.54 20.25
C THR A 207 -22.57 -13.29 19.80
N ALA A 208 -22.42 -13.53 18.49
CA ALA A 208 -21.28 -14.26 17.95
C ALA A 208 -19.94 -13.54 18.14
N ILE A 209 -19.92 -12.21 18.11
CA ILE A 209 -18.73 -11.41 18.43
C ILE A 209 -18.42 -11.51 19.92
N GLY A 210 -19.45 -11.49 20.77
CA GLY A 210 -19.28 -11.57 22.23
C GLY A 210 -18.61 -12.86 22.70
N GLU A 211 -18.73 -13.95 21.94
CA GLU A 211 -18.03 -15.22 22.20
C GLU A 211 -16.54 -15.19 21.84
N LYS A 212 -16.08 -14.17 21.09
CA LYS A 212 -14.71 -14.07 20.54
C LYS A 212 -13.85 -13.02 21.23
N VAL A 213 -14.43 -12.18 22.08
CA VAL A 213 -13.75 -11.06 22.75
C VAL A 213 -13.65 -11.34 24.24
N GLY A 214 -12.65 -10.75 24.91
CA GLY A 214 -12.42 -10.98 26.33
C GLY A 214 -13.44 -10.29 27.24
N LYS A 215 -13.93 -9.11 26.83
CA LYS A 215 -14.79 -8.28 27.69
C LYS A 215 -15.71 -7.38 26.89
N ILE A 216 -16.91 -7.15 27.43
CA ILE A 216 -17.89 -6.20 26.90
C ILE A 216 -18.39 -5.34 28.07
N THR A 217 -18.35 -4.02 27.91
CA THR A 217 -18.86 -3.07 28.92
C THR A 217 -20.03 -2.22 28.41
N VAL A 218 -20.37 -2.35 27.13
CA VAL A 218 -21.57 -1.75 26.52
C VAL A 218 -22.80 -2.64 26.75
N ASN A 219 -23.98 -2.03 26.75
CA ASN A 219 -25.22 -2.81 26.77
C ASN A 219 -25.54 -3.39 25.36
N ASN A 220 -26.42 -4.40 25.31
CA ASN A 220 -26.80 -5.05 24.06
C ASN A 220 -27.41 -4.10 23.03
N GLN A 221 -28.18 -3.09 23.45
CA GLN A 221 -28.81 -2.15 22.52
C GLN A 221 -27.76 -1.32 21.77
N THR A 222 -26.72 -0.86 22.48
CA THR A 222 -25.59 -0.14 21.88
C THR A 222 -24.76 -1.05 20.97
N GLY A 223 -24.56 -2.31 21.34
CA GLY A 223 -23.94 -3.32 20.49
C GLY A 223 -24.68 -3.54 19.17
N ILE A 224 -25.99 -3.72 19.24
CA ILE A 224 -26.87 -3.90 18.07
C ILE A 224 -26.90 -2.62 17.20
N GLU A 225 -26.92 -1.43 17.80
CA GLU A 225 -26.81 -0.17 17.05
C GLU A 225 -25.49 -0.10 16.28
N ALA A 226 -24.35 -0.40 16.91
CA ALA A 226 -23.05 -0.40 16.24
C ALA A 226 -22.98 -1.40 15.07
N LEU A 227 -23.62 -2.57 15.21
CA LEU A 227 -23.70 -3.52 14.10
C LEU A 227 -24.69 -3.10 13.01
N SER A 228 -25.66 -2.25 13.33
CA SER A 228 -26.49 -1.61 12.30
C SER A 228 -25.65 -0.66 11.43
N TYR A 229 -24.66 0.03 12.01
CA TYR A 229 -23.67 0.78 11.22
C TYR A 229 -22.82 -0.15 10.35
N TYR A 230 -22.36 -1.30 10.86
CA TYR A 230 -21.61 -2.28 10.06
C TYR A 230 -22.40 -2.76 8.84
N PHE A 231 -23.64 -3.21 9.01
CA PHE A 231 -24.46 -3.67 7.88
C PHE A 231 -24.84 -2.54 6.92
N GLY A 232 -25.17 -1.35 7.43
CA GLY A 232 -25.44 -0.18 6.60
C GLY A 232 -24.25 0.21 5.73
N LEU A 233 -23.04 0.23 6.32
CA LEU A 233 -21.79 0.49 5.58
C LEU A 233 -21.50 -0.61 4.56
N LYS A 234 -21.67 -1.88 4.94
CA LYS A 234 -21.48 -3.03 4.05
C LYS A 234 -22.38 -2.96 2.82
N LYS A 235 -23.65 -2.57 3.01
CA LYS A 235 -24.58 -2.33 1.90
C LYS A 235 -24.05 -1.27 0.94
N LEU A 236 -23.58 -0.12 1.45
CA LEU A 236 -23.02 0.95 0.61
C LEU A 236 -21.72 0.51 -0.10
N ILE A 237 -20.89 -0.27 0.59
CA ILE A 237 -19.66 -0.84 0.02
C ILE A 237 -19.98 -1.74 -1.17
N GLU A 238 -20.96 -2.63 -1.03
CA GLU A 238 -21.40 -3.52 -2.12
C GLU A 238 -22.05 -2.75 -3.26
N GLU A 239 -22.95 -1.81 -2.95
CA GLU A 239 -23.69 -1.01 -3.93
C GLU A 239 -22.77 -0.15 -4.82
N TYR A 240 -21.74 0.46 -4.22
CA TYR A 240 -20.82 1.35 -4.92
C TYR A 240 -19.50 0.69 -5.33
N GLY A 241 -19.32 -0.60 -5.04
CA GLY A 241 -18.10 -1.37 -5.29
C GLY A 241 -16.88 -0.74 -4.61
N LEU A 242 -16.97 -0.47 -3.32
CA LEU A 242 -15.93 0.23 -2.55
C LEU A 242 -14.88 -0.74 -2.00
N ASP A 243 -13.65 -0.28 -1.94
CA ASP A 243 -12.50 -0.93 -1.29
C ASP A 243 -12.19 -0.36 0.10
N GLY A 244 -12.89 0.72 0.45
CA GLY A 244 -12.69 1.45 1.68
C GLY A 244 -13.72 2.55 1.84
N ILE A 245 -13.88 3.02 3.07
CA ILE A 245 -14.83 4.08 3.42
C ILE A 245 -14.22 5.02 4.44
N CYS A 246 -14.43 6.31 4.24
CA CYS A 246 -13.93 7.39 5.07
C CYS A 246 -15.12 8.21 5.58
N ILE A 247 -15.30 8.27 6.89
CA ILE A 247 -16.42 8.98 7.49
C ILE A 247 -15.88 10.09 8.36
N LYS A 248 -16.46 11.30 8.23
CA LYS A 248 -16.35 12.35 9.24
C LYS A 248 -17.05 11.91 10.52
N CYS A 249 -16.42 11.00 11.25
CA CYS A 249 -17.03 10.38 12.41
C CYS A 249 -17.09 11.34 13.60
N TYR A 250 -16.12 12.23 13.73
CA TYR A 250 -16.09 13.20 14.82
C TYR A 250 -16.88 14.48 14.48
N PRO A 251 -17.79 14.94 15.37
CA PRO A 251 -18.23 14.29 16.61
C PRO A 251 -19.43 13.34 16.46
N ARG A 252 -20.21 13.44 15.37
CA ARG A 252 -21.56 12.85 15.25
C ARG A 252 -21.60 11.32 15.38
N TYR A 253 -20.69 10.62 14.72
CA TYR A 253 -20.63 9.15 14.65
C TYR A 253 -19.49 8.55 15.48
N MET A 254 -18.84 9.35 16.33
CA MET A 254 -17.71 8.90 17.14
C MET A 254 -18.14 7.73 18.03
N GLY A 255 -17.39 6.63 18.00
CA GLY A 255 -17.72 5.37 18.68
C GLY A 255 -18.77 4.52 17.95
N LYS A 256 -19.67 5.10 17.16
CA LYS A 256 -20.77 4.35 16.51
C LYS A 256 -20.30 3.50 15.32
N ILE A 257 -19.25 3.96 14.63
CA ILE A 257 -18.68 3.32 13.44
C ILE A 257 -17.40 2.52 13.72
N CYS A 258 -16.84 2.60 14.93
CA CYS A 258 -15.54 2.01 15.26
C CYS A 258 -15.56 0.47 15.15
N LEU A 259 -16.55 -0.19 15.75
CA LEU A 259 -16.72 -1.65 15.59
C LEU A 259 -16.95 -2.04 14.12
N ALA A 260 -17.70 -1.23 13.36
CA ALA A 260 -17.89 -1.51 11.94
C ALA A 260 -16.57 -1.50 11.17
N TYR A 261 -15.69 -0.53 11.43
CA TYR A 261 -14.34 -0.49 10.83
C TYR A 261 -13.47 -1.66 11.26
N SER A 262 -13.52 -2.06 12.54
CA SER A 262 -12.81 -3.25 13.02
C SER A 262 -13.23 -4.51 12.25
N LEU A 263 -14.53 -4.70 12.01
CA LEU A 263 -15.03 -5.88 11.28
C LEU A 263 -14.74 -5.79 9.78
N LEU A 264 -14.92 -4.62 9.17
CA LEU A 264 -14.61 -4.39 7.74
C LEU A 264 -13.13 -4.61 7.44
N ALA A 265 -12.24 -4.30 8.39
CA ALA A 265 -10.81 -4.54 8.23
C ALA A 265 -10.50 -6.05 8.10
N GLU A 266 -11.23 -6.92 8.79
CA GLU A 266 -11.14 -8.38 8.65
C GLU A 266 -11.69 -8.88 7.30
N GLU A 267 -12.46 -8.03 6.61
CA GLU A 267 -12.99 -8.26 5.25
C GLU A 267 -12.19 -7.53 4.18
N GLU A 268 -10.95 -7.11 4.49
CA GLU A 268 -10.04 -6.45 3.55
C GLU A 268 -10.50 -5.06 3.08
N ILE A 269 -11.47 -4.46 3.79
CA ILE A 269 -12.01 -3.12 3.53
C ILE A 269 -11.47 -2.13 4.56
N VAL A 270 -10.86 -1.04 4.10
CA VAL A 270 -10.25 -0.04 5.00
C VAL A 270 -11.26 1.00 5.48
N GLY A 271 -11.21 1.34 6.77
CA GLY A 271 -12.07 2.35 7.40
C GLY A 271 -11.28 3.56 7.91
N GLY A 272 -11.49 4.72 7.30
CA GLY A 272 -10.83 5.97 7.66
C GLY A 272 -11.66 6.84 8.59
N CYS A 273 -11.10 7.21 9.75
CA CYS A 273 -11.73 8.14 10.68
C CYS A 273 -11.64 9.60 10.19
N GLU A 274 -12.48 10.45 10.78
CA GLU A 274 -12.40 11.92 10.73
C GLU A 274 -12.52 12.58 9.35
N GLY A 275 -12.86 11.79 8.33
CA GLY A 275 -12.90 12.27 6.95
C GLY A 275 -11.51 12.45 6.34
N ASP A 276 -10.48 11.79 6.90
CA ASP A 276 -9.13 11.81 6.36
C ASP A 276 -8.98 10.85 5.18
N VAL A 277 -9.27 11.39 3.99
CA VAL A 277 -9.21 10.63 2.73
C VAL A 277 -7.79 10.22 2.38
N ASN A 278 -6.80 11.09 2.59
CA ASN A 278 -5.41 10.77 2.28
C ASN A 278 -4.95 9.56 3.09
N ASN A 279 -5.27 9.51 4.39
CA ASN A 279 -4.90 8.38 5.21
C ASN A 279 -5.72 7.13 4.94
N THR A 280 -6.97 7.25 4.49
CA THR A 280 -7.74 6.09 4.02
C THR A 280 -7.09 5.48 2.78
N VAL A 281 -6.58 6.31 1.85
CA VAL A 281 -5.77 5.84 0.71
C VAL A 281 -4.48 5.16 1.19
N THR A 282 -3.79 5.75 2.18
CA THR A 282 -2.59 5.15 2.80
C THR A 282 -2.88 3.80 3.43
N MET A 283 -4.01 3.64 4.12
CA MET A 283 -4.42 2.35 4.66
C MET A 283 -4.61 1.32 3.55
N LYS A 284 -5.24 1.68 2.42
CA LYS A 284 -5.39 0.75 1.29
C LYS A 284 -4.04 0.39 0.66
N ILE A 285 -3.12 1.34 0.55
CA ILE A 285 -1.74 1.09 0.10
C ILE A 285 -1.06 0.06 1.00
N LEU A 286 -1.05 0.29 2.31
CA LEU A 286 -0.44 -0.60 3.29
C LEU A 286 -1.10 -1.98 3.31
N PHE A 287 -2.44 -2.03 3.21
CA PHE A 287 -3.18 -3.30 3.14
C PHE A 287 -2.75 -4.10 1.89
N ASN A 288 -2.72 -3.48 0.72
CA ASN A 288 -2.35 -4.15 -0.54
C ASN A 288 -0.92 -4.71 -0.52
N LEU A 289 0.01 -4.03 0.18
CA LEU A 289 1.40 -4.47 0.31
C LEU A 289 1.59 -5.55 1.38
N THR A 290 0.85 -5.48 2.49
CA THR A 290 1.06 -6.35 3.66
C THR A 290 0.09 -7.53 3.74
N GLY A 291 -1.06 -7.45 3.06
CA GLY A 291 -2.15 -8.42 3.13
C GLY A 291 -2.79 -8.52 4.52
N LYS A 292 -2.66 -7.49 5.36
CA LYS A 292 -3.09 -7.48 6.76
C LYS A 292 -3.83 -6.19 7.09
N PRO A 293 -4.75 -6.21 8.08
CA PRO A 293 -5.35 -4.99 8.59
C PRO A 293 -4.31 -3.97 9.04
N VAL A 294 -4.65 -2.69 8.84
CA VAL A 294 -3.78 -1.54 9.06
C VAL A 294 -4.32 -0.73 10.23
N HIS A 295 -3.42 -0.27 11.10
CA HIS A 295 -3.83 0.64 12.17
C HIS A 295 -4.07 2.04 11.61
N ASN A 296 -5.16 2.66 12.05
CA ASN A 296 -5.38 4.10 11.96
C ASN A 296 -4.92 4.72 13.29
N THR A 297 -3.88 5.57 13.28
CA THR A 297 -3.29 6.11 14.52
C THR A 297 -2.89 7.57 14.40
N ASP A 298 -2.83 8.21 15.57
CA ASP A 298 -2.15 9.48 15.82
C ASP A 298 -0.72 9.22 16.31
N PHE A 299 0.22 10.10 15.96
CA PHE A 299 1.51 10.19 16.65
C PHE A 299 1.30 10.91 17.99
N LEU A 300 1.14 10.17 19.10
CA LEU A 300 0.68 10.75 20.37
C LEU A 300 1.82 11.19 21.28
N TYR A 301 2.78 10.30 21.57
CA TYR A 301 3.75 10.53 22.62
C TYR A 301 5.13 9.93 22.31
N PRO A 302 6.12 10.75 21.93
CA PRO A 302 7.51 10.32 21.86
C PRO A 302 8.14 10.31 23.26
N ASP A 303 8.74 9.18 23.63
CA ASP A 303 9.46 8.95 24.88
C ASP A 303 10.96 8.70 24.60
N PRO A 304 11.82 9.72 24.72
CA PRO A 304 13.27 9.56 24.50
C PRO A 304 13.95 8.63 25.50
N ILE A 305 13.38 8.38 26.68
CA ILE A 305 14.01 7.50 27.68
C ILE A 305 13.89 6.04 27.23
N SER A 306 12.70 5.63 26.78
CA SER A 306 12.48 4.28 26.27
C SER A 306 12.74 4.12 24.77
N GLN A 307 13.02 5.22 24.06
CA GLN A 307 13.16 5.29 22.60
C GLN A 307 11.91 4.74 21.89
N THR A 308 10.73 5.05 22.43
CA THR A 308 9.45 4.63 21.87
C THR A 308 8.55 5.80 21.52
N VAL A 309 7.63 5.58 20.59
CA VAL A 309 6.49 6.47 20.37
C VAL A 309 5.21 5.66 20.57
N LEU A 310 4.28 6.22 21.33
CA LEU A 310 2.92 5.69 21.42
C LEU A 310 2.08 6.21 20.26
N PHE A 311 1.52 5.28 19.50
CA PHE A 311 0.53 5.52 18.46
C PHE A 311 -0.81 4.95 18.89
N SER A 312 -1.91 5.68 18.66
CA SER A 312 -3.25 5.12 18.89
C SER A 312 -4.34 5.97 18.24
N HIS A 313 -5.55 5.44 18.19
CA HIS A 313 -6.77 6.17 17.82
C HIS A 313 -7.97 5.60 18.57
N CYS A 314 -9.19 5.97 18.20
CA CYS A 314 -10.44 5.73 18.94
C CYS A 314 -10.87 4.27 19.14
N GLY A 315 -10.16 3.26 18.60
CA GLY A 315 -10.49 1.84 18.77
C GLY A 315 -11.23 1.22 17.58
N SER A 316 -10.74 1.48 16.35
CA SER A 316 -11.29 0.99 15.09
C SER A 316 -10.40 -0.02 14.37
N GLY A 317 -9.37 -0.55 15.04
CA GLY A 317 -8.46 -1.55 14.49
C GLY A 317 -9.12 -2.91 14.30
N GLY A 318 -8.69 -3.67 13.29
CA GLY A 318 -9.11 -5.05 13.07
C GLY A 318 -8.74 -5.95 14.27
N PHE A 319 -9.51 -7.00 14.52
CA PHE A 319 -9.24 -7.90 15.64
C PHE A 319 -7.93 -8.68 15.47
N SER A 320 -7.54 -8.99 14.22
CA SER A 320 -6.32 -9.75 13.91
C SER A 320 -5.00 -9.00 14.16
N ILE A 321 -5.07 -7.69 14.45
CA ILE A 321 -3.93 -6.87 14.86
C ILE A 321 -3.84 -6.65 16.37
N ALA A 322 -4.75 -7.23 17.15
CA ALA A 322 -4.62 -7.35 18.59
C ALA A 322 -3.51 -8.32 18.97
N ASN A 323 -2.81 -8.03 20.08
CA ASN A 323 -1.77 -8.91 20.60
C ASN A 323 -2.34 -10.27 21.04
N ASP A 324 -3.52 -10.24 21.66
CA ASP A 324 -4.28 -11.40 22.10
C ASP A 324 -5.78 -11.11 21.92
N PRO A 325 -6.54 -11.95 21.20
CA PRO A 325 -8.00 -11.82 21.10
C PRO A 325 -8.71 -11.74 22.46
N ALA A 326 -8.19 -12.40 23.50
CA ALA A 326 -8.74 -12.35 24.86
C ALA A 326 -8.54 -10.98 25.54
N GLN A 327 -7.73 -10.09 24.98
CA GLN A 327 -7.56 -8.71 25.46
C GLN A 327 -8.47 -7.72 24.74
N ILE A 328 -9.25 -8.15 23.74
CA ILE A 328 -10.22 -7.29 23.07
C ILE A 328 -11.37 -6.98 24.03
N GLU A 329 -11.51 -5.69 24.35
CA GLU A 329 -12.61 -5.15 25.14
C GLU A 329 -13.51 -4.28 24.25
N LEU A 330 -14.81 -4.60 24.22
CA LEU A 330 -15.82 -3.80 23.54
C LEU A 330 -16.40 -2.76 24.50
N SER A 331 -16.04 -1.50 24.31
CA SER A 331 -16.36 -0.39 25.21
C SER A 331 -16.83 0.87 24.50
N PRO A 332 -17.56 1.77 25.19
CA PRO A 332 -17.86 3.07 24.63
C PRO A 332 -16.61 3.89 24.33
N VAL A 333 -16.71 4.81 23.38
CA VAL A 333 -15.62 5.75 23.10
C VAL A 333 -15.35 6.67 24.29
N ARG A 334 -14.07 6.86 24.65
CA ARG A 334 -13.64 7.59 25.85
C ARG A 334 -14.19 9.03 25.95
N LEU A 335 -14.41 9.69 24.80
CA LEU A 335 -14.72 11.12 24.74
C LEU A 335 -16.21 11.45 24.95
N LEU A 336 -17.10 10.52 24.60
CA LEU A 336 -18.56 10.74 24.67
C LEU A 336 -19.32 9.60 25.37
N ASN A 337 -18.62 8.57 25.85
CA ASN A 337 -19.21 7.39 26.49
C ASN A 337 -20.36 6.78 25.66
N GLN A 338 -20.18 6.69 24.34
CA GLN A 338 -21.17 6.16 23.39
C GLN A 338 -20.56 5.20 22.36
N GLY A 339 -21.43 4.45 21.68
CA GLY A 339 -21.02 3.53 20.61
C GLY A 339 -20.20 2.34 21.14
N VAL A 340 -19.51 1.66 20.23
CA VAL A 340 -18.67 0.49 20.53
C VAL A 340 -17.36 0.60 19.80
N CYS A 341 -16.28 0.69 20.56
CA CYS A 341 -14.89 0.63 20.13
C CYS A 341 -14.30 -0.73 20.52
N ALA A 342 -13.40 -1.25 19.69
CA ALA A 342 -12.60 -2.42 20.02
C ALA A 342 -11.29 -1.96 20.65
N LEU A 343 -11.17 -2.10 21.97
CA LEU A 343 -10.01 -1.68 22.73
C LEU A 343 -9.06 -2.88 22.91
N PHE A 344 -7.81 -2.76 22.46
CA PHE A 344 -6.79 -3.80 22.67
C PHE A 344 -5.38 -3.25 22.43
N PRO A 345 -4.36 -3.70 23.16
CA PRO A 345 -2.96 -3.49 22.77
C PRO A 345 -2.66 -4.16 21.43
N ALA A 346 -1.95 -3.45 20.56
CA ALA A 346 -1.53 -3.97 19.27
C ALA A 346 -0.49 -5.11 19.44
N ARG A 347 -0.50 -6.08 18.52
CA ARG A 347 0.51 -7.15 18.48
C ARG A 347 1.91 -6.60 18.21
N ILE A 348 2.92 -7.37 18.60
CA ILE A 348 4.33 -7.04 18.38
C ILE A 348 4.78 -7.31 16.93
N GLY A 349 5.91 -6.70 16.54
CA GLY A 349 6.63 -6.99 15.30
C GLY A 349 7.05 -5.75 14.52
N VAL A 350 7.79 -5.96 13.43
CA VAL A 350 8.22 -4.87 12.55
C VAL A 350 6.99 -4.20 11.91
N VAL A 351 6.96 -2.88 11.94
CA VAL A 351 5.90 -2.06 11.34
C VAL A 351 6.47 -0.96 10.46
N THR A 352 5.77 -0.64 9.38
CA THR A 352 6.00 0.57 8.58
C THR A 352 4.88 1.56 8.90
N LEU A 353 5.24 2.75 9.36
CA LEU A 353 4.32 3.85 9.59
C LEU A 353 4.39 4.84 8.43
N VAL A 354 3.24 5.28 7.95
CA VAL A 354 3.12 6.12 6.75
C VAL A 354 2.17 7.29 6.98
N ASN A 355 2.59 8.47 6.57
CA ASN A 355 1.76 9.68 6.48
C ASN A 355 1.70 10.15 5.02
N LEU A 356 0.51 10.55 4.55
CA LEU A 356 0.30 11.10 3.21
C LEU A 356 -0.44 12.44 3.33
N VAL A 357 0.17 13.52 2.84
CA VAL A 357 -0.37 14.88 2.97
C VAL A 357 -0.03 15.75 1.76
N GLY A 358 -0.65 16.92 1.71
CA GLY A 358 -0.38 17.95 0.71
C GLY A 358 -1.25 17.83 -0.54
N ARG A 359 -0.84 18.57 -1.57
CA ARG A 359 -1.51 18.65 -2.88
C ARG A 359 -0.53 19.20 -3.91
N ARG A 360 -0.79 19.02 -5.21
CA ARG A 360 -0.15 19.71 -6.35
C ARG A 360 1.21 20.35 -6.06
N GLY A 361 2.30 19.62 -6.27
CA GLY A 361 3.66 20.10 -6.02
C GLY A 361 4.13 20.02 -4.56
N THR A 362 3.23 19.72 -3.62
CA THR A 362 3.54 19.43 -2.20
C THR A 362 2.99 18.07 -1.76
N PHE A 363 2.41 17.28 -2.67
CA PHE A 363 1.85 15.97 -2.36
C PHE A 363 2.99 15.00 -2.03
N ARG A 364 3.02 14.54 -0.78
CA ARG A 364 4.17 13.85 -0.20
C ARG A 364 3.75 12.70 0.71
N MET A 365 4.51 11.61 0.61
CA MET A 365 4.45 10.46 1.48
C MET A 365 5.70 10.45 2.37
N SER A 366 5.50 10.22 3.66
CA SER A 366 6.60 10.02 4.60
C SER A 366 6.46 8.64 5.22
N ALA A 367 7.56 7.89 5.30
CA ALA A 367 7.57 6.55 5.83
C ALA A 367 8.72 6.34 6.81
N LEU A 368 8.44 5.60 7.88
CA LEU A 368 9.42 5.18 8.88
C LEU A 368 9.14 3.73 9.30
N THR A 369 10.18 3.03 9.73
CA THR A 369 10.08 1.65 10.21
C THR A 369 10.56 1.56 11.65
N GLY A 370 9.87 0.76 12.43
CA GLY A 370 10.23 0.48 13.82
C GLY A 370 9.74 -0.88 14.27
N GLU A 371 10.06 -1.22 15.51
CA GLU A 371 9.63 -2.47 16.15
C GLU A 371 8.45 -2.17 17.08
N ALA A 372 7.26 -2.67 16.77
CA ALA A 372 6.14 -2.67 17.71
C ALA A 372 6.46 -3.62 18.87
N ILE A 373 6.42 -3.09 20.09
CA ILE A 373 6.75 -3.80 21.32
C ILE A 373 5.51 -4.03 22.18
N GLU A 374 5.62 -4.96 23.12
CA GLU A 374 4.56 -5.22 24.09
C GLU A 374 4.24 -3.95 24.89
N CYS A 375 2.95 -3.64 25.01
CA CYS A 375 2.45 -2.54 25.82
C CYS A 375 1.10 -2.90 26.44
N GLY A 376 0.73 -2.16 27.50
CA GLY A 376 -0.59 -2.27 28.09
C GLY A 376 -1.62 -1.41 27.36
N MET A 377 -2.80 -1.25 27.96
CA MET A 377 -3.80 -0.27 27.52
C MET A 377 -3.39 1.17 27.88
N GLU A 378 -2.25 1.64 27.34
CA GLU A 378 -1.68 2.97 27.60
C GLU A 378 -2.57 4.10 27.03
N PHE A 379 -3.38 3.79 26.02
CA PHE A 379 -4.44 4.65 25.49
C PHE A 379 -5.72 3.82 25.28
N PRO A 380 -6.92 4.31 25.67
CA PRO A 380 -8.17 3.57 25.47
C PRO A 380 -8.59 3.63 23.99
N GLY A 381 -8.06 2.67 23.24
CA GLY A 381 -8.15 2.56 21.78
C GLY A 381 -7.38 1.33 21.32
N ASN A 382 -6.52 1.51 20.31
CA ASN A 382 -5.57 0.48 19.88
C ASN A 382 -4.13 0.97 20.11
N PRO A 383 -3.60 0.95 21.34
CA PRO A 383 -2.25 1.43 21.60
C PRO A 383 -1.24 0.54 20.88
N LEU A 384 -0.41 1.19 20.07
CA LEU A 384 0.71 0.63 19.32
C LEU A 384 1.97 1.37 19.77
N LYS A 385 2.80 0.72 20.58
CA LYS A 385 4.06 1.28 21.06
C LYS A 385 5.20 0.83 20.16
N VAL A 386 5.85 1.76 19.49
CA VAL A 386 6.89 1.46 18.48
C VAL A 386 8.23 1.97 18.98
N ARG A 387 9.23 1.08 19.03
CA ARG A 387 10.62 1.40 19.32
C ARG A 387 11.37 1.78 18.05
N PHE A 388 12.18 2.83 18.14
CA PHE A 388 13.05 3.29 17.06
C PHE A 388 14.53 3.16 17.42
N GLN A 389 15.37 2.98 16.41
CA GLN A 389 16.83 2.96 16.54
C GLN A 389 17.44 4.30 16.07
N ARG A 390 16.80 5.42 16.44
CA ARG A 390 17.25 6.78 16.11
C ARG A 390 16.73 7.80 17.13
N SER A 391 17.38 8.97 17.17
CA SER A 391 16.94 10.11 17.99
C SER A 391 15.49 10.48 17.70
N LEU A 392 14.65 10.47 18.74
CA LEU A 392 13.26 10.91 18.64
C LEU A 392 13.14 12.44 18.59
N GLU A 393 14.15 13.17 19.07
CA GLU A 393 14.20 14.63 18.94
C GLU A 393 14.37 14.99 17.46
N ASP A 394 15.40 14.44 16.81
CA ASP A 394 15.67 14.63 15.38
C ASP A 394 14.47 14.17 14.53
N LEU A 395 13.83 13.04 14.87
CA LEU A 395 12.65 12.56 14.16
C LEU A 395 11.49 13.57 14.24
N ASN A 396 11.24 14.15 15.42
CA ASN A 396 10.19 15.16 15.57
C ASN A 396 10.54 16.46 14.85
N GLU A 397 11.80 16.88 14.84
CA GLU A 397 12.27 18.04 14.07
C GLU A 397 12.13 17.82 12.56
N GLU A 398 12.44 16.62 12.07
CA GLU A 398 12.23 16.22 10.66
C GLU A 398 10.73 16.24 10.30
N ILE A 399 9.87 15.65 11.15
CA ILE A 399 8.41 15.68 10.97
C ILE A 399 7.90 17.12 10.87
N ALA A 400 8.32 17.98 11.80
CA ALA A 400 7.90 19.38 11.82
C ALA A 400 8.43 20.17 10.62
N SER A 401 9.72 20.03 10.29
CA SER A 401 10.37 20.79 9.20
C SER A 401 9.88 20.38 7.81
N GLN A 402 9.48 19.13 7.62
CA GLN A 402 8.85 18.64 6.38
C GLN A 402 7.33 18.85 6.37
N GLY A 403 6.76 19.44 7.43
CA GLY A 403 5.33 19.73 7.57
C GLY A 403 4.45 18.49 7.52
N ILE A 404 4.91 17.37 8.09
CA ILE A 404 4.21 16.08 8.04
C ILE A 404 3.03 16.09 9.01
N GLY A 405 1.92 15.42 8.64
CA GLY A 405 0.68 15.43 9.41
C GLY A 405 0.73 14.59 10.70
N HIS A 406 -0.32 14.71 11.52
CA HIS A 406 -0.39 14.03 12.82
C HIS A 406 -0.90 12.58 12.75
N HIS A 407 -1.68 12.24 11.73
CA HIS A 407 -2.17 10.88 11.49
C HIS A 407 -1.11 10.03 10.79
N TRP A 408 -0.80 8.87 11.36
CA TRP A 408 0.15 7.89 10.82
C TRP A 408 -0.52 6.52 10.72
N MET A 409 -0.56 5.96 9.53
CA MET A 409 -1.11 4.61 9.34
C MET A 409 0.00 3.59 9.55
N ALA A 410 -0.24 2.52 10.30
CA ALA A 410 0.79 1.51 10.58
C ALA A 410 0.41 0.14 10.02
N GLY A 411 1.24 -0.39 9.12
CA GLY A 411 1.13 -1.73 8.55
C GLY A 411 2.26 -2.65 9.05
N TYR A 412 1.97 -3.95 9.22
CA TYR A 412 2.98 -4.91 9.69
C TYR A 412 3.89 -5.39 8.55
N GLY A 413 5.20 -5.26 8.76
CA GLY A 413 6.27 -5.54 7.80
C GLY A 413 7.07 -4.27 7.47
N ASP A 414 8.29 -4.44 6.95
CA ASP A 414 9.04 -3.35 6.30
C ASP A 414 8.68 -3.34 4.81
N VAL A 415 7.95 -2.31 4.38
CA VAL A 415 7.53 -2.12 2.97
C VAL A 415 8.04 -0.80 2.41
N ARG A 416 9.05 -0.19 3.03
CA ARG A 416 9.56 1.13 2.63
C ARG A 416 10.07 1.15 1.19
N LYS A 417 10.73 0.08 0.74
CA LYS A 417 11.29 0.01 -0.62
C LYS A 417 10.19 -0.01 -1.68
N GLU A 418 9.13 -0.78 -1.47
CA GLU A 418 7.95 -0.76 -2.33
C GLU A 418 7.29 0.63 -2.37
N LEU A 419 7.18 1.31 -1.22
CA LEU A 419 6.63 2.67 -1.13
C LEU A 419 7.51 3.71 -1.84
N GLU A 420 8.83 3.62 -1.71
CA GLU A 420 9.81 4.48 -2.39
C GLU A 420 9.67 4.37 -3.91
N PHE A 421 9.65 3.15 -4.44
CA PHE A 421 9.44 2.91 -5.87
C PHE A 421 8.06 3.36 -6.33
N PHE A 422 7.01 3.09 -5.55
CA PHE A 422 5.65 3.54 -5.85
C PHE A 422 5.59 5.07 -5.96
N CYS A 423 6.19 5.79 -5.01
CA CYS A 423 6.21 7.25 -5.03
C CYS A 423 6.99 7.79 -6.23
N SER A 424 8.15 7.20 -6.54
CA SER A 424 8.95 7.56 -7.71
C SER A 424 8.18 7.41 -9.02
N LEU A 425 7.49 6.27 -9.22
CA LEU A 425 6.67 6.01 -10.42
C LEU A 425 5.53 7.01 -10.58
N ASN A 426 4.95 7.43 -9.46
CA ASN A 426 3.76 8.24 -9.43
C ASN A 426 4.02 9.73 -9.20
N LYS A 427 5.29 10.14 -9.14
CA LYS A 427 5.72 11.53 -8.88
C LYS A 427 5.13 12.08 -7.57
N ILE A 428 5.15 11.26 -6.53
CA ILE A 428 4.84 11.65 -5.14
C ILE A 428 6.18 11.93 -4.45
N GLN A 429 6.30 13.04 -3.73
CA GLN A 429 7.51 13.31 -2.94
C GLN A 429 7.63 12.27 -1.83
N TYR A 430 8.79 11.65 -1.68
CA TYR A 430 9.01 10.60 -0.68
C TYR A 430 10.05 11.02 0.34
N TYR A 431 9.69 10.92 1.62
CA TYR A 431 10.57 11.14 2.75
C TYR A 431 10.76 9.83 3.51
N SER A 432 11.96 9.27 3.45
CA SER A 432 12.36 8.19 4.35
C SER A 432 12.87 8.81 5.63
N LEU A 433 12.07 8.69 6.69
CA LEU A 433 12.48 9.04 8.06
C LEU A 433 12.99 7.80 8.79
#